data_AF-A0A0T9QBP9-F1
#
_entry.id   AF-A0A0T9QBP9-F1
#
_cell.length_a   1.000
_cell.length_b   1.000
_cell.length_c   1.000
_cell.angle_alpha   90.00
_cell.angle_beta   90.00
_cell.angle_gamma   90.00
#
_symmetry.space_group_name_H-M   'P 1'
#
loop_
_entity.id
_entity.type
_entity.pdbx_description
1 polymer ?
#
loop_
_entity_poly.entity_id
_entity_poly.type
_entity_poly.pdbx_seq_one_letter_code
_entity_poly.pdbx_strand_id
1 'polypeptide(L)' 'MPTNQINVTKKASQLASLLLAINCSDKPVTEFDKENLFDLAIDISNQIVNYLVSVEASQGETSHV' A
#
# COMPACT_ATOMS: atom_id res chain seq x y z
N MET A 1 -1.10 -10.40 -7.20
CA MET A 1 0.35 -10.59 -7.47
C MET A 1 1.10 -10.28 -6.17
N PRO A 2 1.96 -11.16 -5.66
CA PRO A 2 2.68 -10.91 -4.39
C PRO A 2 3.52 -9.63 -4.47
N THR A 3 3.59 -8.86 -3.38
CA THR A 3 4.48 -7.70 -3.29
C THR A 3 5.92 -8.18 -3.16
N ASN A 4 6.83 -7.57 -3.91
CA ASN A 4 8.27 -7.80 -3.85
C ASN A 4 9.02 -6.48 -4.02
N GLN A 5 10.35 -6.51 -3.91
CA GLN A 5 11.19 -5.31 -3.99
C GLN A 5 10.95 -4.48 -5.26
N ILE A 6 10.66 -5.14 -6.38
CA ILE A 6 10.48 -4.50 -7.69
C ILE A 6 9.15 -3.76 -7.76
N ASN A 7 8.11 -4.26 -7.09
CA ASN A 7 6.76 -3.71 -7.21
C ASN A 7 6.25 -2.97 -5.95
N VAL A 8 6.96 -3.03 -4.81
CA VAL A 8 6.57 -2.33 -3.57
C VAL A 8 6.58 -0.81 -3.75
N THR A 9 7.59 -0.27 -4.43
CA THR A 9 7.67 1.16 -4.72
C THR A 9 6.51 1.61 -5.59
N LYS A 10 6.15 0.80 -6.60
CA LYS A 10 4.98 1.05 -7.45
C LYS A 10 3.68 1.03 -6.65
N LYS A 11 3.52 0.09 -5.72
CA LYS A 11 2.36 0.04 -4.81
C LYS A 11 2.28 1.26 -3.90
N ALA A 12 3.40 1.72 -3.36
CA ALA A 12 3.46 2.94 -2.56
C ALA A 12 3.03 4.17 -3.38
N SER A 13 3.50 4.28 -4.63
CA SER A 13 3.05 5.34 -5.54
C SER A 13 1.56 5.23 -5.87
N GLN A 14 1.03 4.02 -6.06
CA GLN A 14 -0.41 3.81 -6.28
C GLN A 14 -1.24 4.22 -5.06
N LEU A 15 -0.78 3.89 -3.85
CA LEU A 15 -1.42 4.30 -2.61
C LEU A 15 -1.46 5.83 -2.48
N ALA A 16 -0.33 6.50 -2.72
CA ALA A 16 -0.25 7.96 -2.66
C ALA A 16 -1.20 8.63 -3.67
N SER A 17 -1.21 8.14 -4.92
CA SER A 17 -2.11 8.65 -5.95
C SER A 17 -3.58 8.41 -5.62
N LEU A 18 -3.92 7.27 -5.03
CA LEU A 18 -5.28 6.94 -4.59
C LEU A 18 -5.74 7.90 -3.48
N LEU A 19 -4.93 8.10 -2.44
CA LEU A 19 -5.25 9.02 -1.34
C LEU A 19 -5.38 10.47 -1.82
N LEU A 20 -4.53 10.88 -2.78
CA LEU A 20 -4.62 12.19 -3.40
C LEU A 20 -5.92 12.34 -4.20
N ALA A 21 -6.29 11.32 -4.99
CA ALA A 21 -7.52 11.33 -5.76
C ALA A 21 -8.77 11.40 -4.87
N ILE A 22 -8.78 10.69 -3.74
CA ILE A 22 -9.87 10.76 -2.75
C ILE A 22 -10.00 12.19 -2.18
N ASN A 23 -8.88 12.82 -1.83
CA ASN A 23 -8.88 14.14 -1.18
C ASN A 23 -9.05 15.33 -2.13
N CYS A 24 -8.64 15.20 -3.39
CA CYS A 24 -8.60 16.30 -4.37
C CYS A 24 -9.62 16.16 -5.50
N SER A 25 -10.52 15.19 -5.46
CA SER A 25 -11.57 15.08 -6.48
C SER A 25 -12.54 16.27 -6.38
N ASP A 26 -12.60 17.07 -7.46
CA ASP A 26 -13.57 18.17 -7.63
C ASP A 26 -15.03 17.69 -7.63
N LYS A 27 -15.23 16.40 -7.94
CA LYS A 27 -16.53 15.75 -7.84
C LYS A 27 -16.66 15.13 -6.45
N PRO A 28 -17.77 15.38 -5.73
CA PRO A 28 -18.01 14.71 -4.47
C PRO A 28 -18.06 13.21 -4.74
N VAL A 29 -17.03 12.50 -4.27
CA VAL A 29 -17.03 11.05 -4.18
C VAL A 29 -18.18 10.70 -3.22
N THR A 30 -19.10 9.82 -3.63
CA THR A 30 -20.19 9.42 -2.74
C THR A 30 -19.60 8.77 -1.48
N GLU A 31 -20.27 8.85 -0.34
CA GLU A 31 -19.75 8.23 0.90
C GLU A 31 -19.51 6.72 0.73
N PHE A 32 -20.35 6.05 -0.07
CA PHE A 32 -20.17 4.65 -0.45
C PHE A 32 -18.92 4.42 -1.31
N ASP A 33 -18.67 5.28 -2.30
CA ASP A 33 -17.46 5.19 -3.13
C ASP A 33 -16.20 5.49 -2.32
N LYS A 34 -16.27 6.40 -1.34
CA LYS A 34 -15.14 6.69 -0.43
C LYS A 34 -14.78 5.48 0.40
N GLU A 35 -15.75 4.79 0.98
CA GLU A 35 -15.52 3.59 1.79
C GLU A 35 -14.79 2.51 0.97
N ASN A 36 -15.27 2.21 -0.23
CA ASN A 36 -14.61 1.27 -1.14
C ASN A 36 -13.18 1.70 -1.54
N LEU A 37 -12.94 3.00 -1.73
CA LEU A 37 -11.62 3.52 -2.05
C LEU A 37 -10.68 3.46 -0.83
N PHE A 38 -11.19 3.66 0.38
CA PHE A 38 -10.43 3.48 1.61
C PHE A 38 -10.08 2.02 1.85
N ASP A 39 -11.00 1.08 1.61
CA ASP A 39 -10.71 -0.36 1.67
C ASP A 39 -9.59 -0.75 0.70
N LEU A 40 -9.62 -0.22 -0.52
CA LEU A 40 -8.54 -0.41 -1.49
C LEU A 40 -7.21 0.18 -1.00
N ALA A 41 -7.23 1.36 -0.38
CA ALA A 41 -6.04 1.98 0.19
C ALA A 41 -5.44 1.14 1.34
N ILE A 42 -6.30 0.59 2.20
CA ILE A 42 -5.92 -0.29 3.30
C ILE A 42 -5.30 -1.58 2.76
N ASP A 43 -5.89 -2.21 1.74
CA ASP A 43 -5.35 -3.43 1.14
C ASP A 43 -3.95 -3.19 0.52
N ILE A 44 -3.76 -2.08 -0.21
CA ILE A 44 -2.44 -1.71 -0.76
C ILE A 44 -1.44 -1.45 0.37
N SER A 45 -1.86 -0.77 1.45
CA SER A 45 -1.02 -0.52 2.62
C SER A 45 -0.56 -1.83 3.28
N ASN A 46 -1.48 -2.75 3.54
CA ASN A 46 -1.18 -4.07 4.12
C ASN A 46 -0.19 -4.85 3.24
N GLN A 47 -0.35 -4.79 1.92
CA GLN A 47 0.57 -5.42 0.98
C GLN A 47 2.00 -4.83 1.02
N ILE A 48 2.14 -3.54 1.34
CA ILE A 48 3.44 -2.88 1.52
C ILE A 48 4.05 -3.28 2.88
N VAL A 49 3.26 -3.18 3.95
CA VAL A 49 3.69 -3.53 5.31
C VAL A 49 4.15 -4.98 5.40
N ASN A 50 3.37 -5.91 4.86
CA ASN A 50 3.73 -7.34 4.85
C ASN A 50 5.06 -7.60 4.12
N TYR A 51 5.33 -6.86 3.05
CA TYR A 51 6.61 -6.95 2.37
C TYR A 51 7.76 -6.41 3.25
N LEU A 52 7.59 -5.25 3.89
CA LEU A 52 8.61 -4.67 4.78
C LEU A 52 8.93 -5.60 5.94
N VAL A 53 7.90 -6.16 6.60
CA VAL A 53 8.06 -7.14 7.68
C VAL A 53 8.80 -8.39 7.18
N SER A 54 8.48 -8.88 5.98
CA SER A 54 9.18 -10.02 5.38
C SER A 54 10.65 -9.72 5.09
N VAL A 55 10.99 -8.50 4.67
CA VAL A 55 12.38 -8.07 4.44
C VAL A 55 13.15 -7.99 5.76
N GLU A 56 12.57 -7.37 6.78
CA GLU A 56 13.18 -7.27 8.12
C GLU A 56 13.46 -8.65 8.72
N ALA A 57 12.50 -9.57 8.63
CA ALA A 57 12.68 -10.95 9.08
C ALA A 57 13.85 -11.65 8.36
N SER A 58 13.98 -11.46 7.04
CA SER A 58 15.05 -12.05 6.23
C SER A 58 16.43 -11.45 6.52
N GLN A 59 16.50 -10.18 6.93
CA GLN A 59 17.74 -9.51 7.33
C GLN A 59 18.16 -9.89 8.75
N GLY A 60 17.22 -10.12 9.66
CA GLY A 60 17.49 -10.61 11.02
C GLY A 60 18.15 -11.99 11.05
N GLU A 61 17.80 -12.88 10.11
CA GLU A 61 18.39 -14.22 10.00
C GLU A 61 19.83 -14.21 9.48
N THR A 62 20.21 -13.23 8.65
CA THR A 62 21.58 -13.12 8.10
C THR A 62 22.57 -12.42 9.03
N SER A 63 22.09 -11.76 10.09
CA SER A 63 22.94 -11.07 11.09
C SER A 63 23.41 -11.97 12.25
N HIS A 64 22.97 -13.24 12.31
CA HIS A 64 23.32 -14.19 13.36
C HIS A 64 24.28 -15.31 12.91
N VAL A 65 24.97 -15.14 11.77
CA VAL A 65 26.02 -16.06 11.28
C VAL A 65 27.39 -15.42 11.40
#